data_AF-A0A267DSP4-F1
#
_entry.id   AF-A0A267DSP4-F1
#
_cell.length_a   1.000
_cell.length_b   1.000
_cell.length_c   1.000
_cell.angle_alpha   90.00
_cell.angle_beta   90.00
_cell.angle_gamma   90.00
#
_symmetry.space_group_name_H-M   'P 1'
#
loop_
_entity.id
_entity.type
_entity.pdbx_description
1 polymer ?
#
loop_
_entity_poly.entity_id
_entity_poly.type
_entity_poly.pdbx_seq_one_letter_code
_entity_poly.pdbx_strand_id
1 'polypeptide(L)'
;DLESAHFWKWTDFLSYLQFLLLFTVAASCITYPLSDQPVFVELLGFLAVFFEALLGAPQFYRNLKNRSTDGMSIAMVAMWTSGDIFKTSYFIVRSAPVQFWLCGLLQVGIDLAIFGQVYLYSAKPPPL
;
A
#
# COMPACT_ATOMS: atom_id res chain seq x y z
N ASP A 1 -33.75 -4.11 2.35
CA ASP A 1 -32.88 -2.91 2.43
C ASP A 1 -31.49 -3.20 2.98
N LEU A 2 -30.81 -4.21 2.42
CA LEU A 2 -29.39 -4.44 2.68
C LEU A 2 -28.76 -4.95 1.38
N GLU A 3 -28.88 -4.16 0.32
CA GLU A 3 -28.23 -4.49 -0.94
C GLU A 3 -26.72 -4.28 -0.79
N SER A 4 -25.96 -5.38 -0.83
CA SER A 4 -24.50 -5.42 -0.79
C SER A 4 -23.84 -4.51 -1.85
N ALA A 5 -24.56 -4.21 -2.94
CA ALA A 5 -24.13 -3.28 -3.98
C ALA A 5 -24.03 -1.81 -3.53
N HIS A 6 -24.83 -1.39 -2.55
CA HIS A 6 -24.84 -0.02 -2.03
C HIS A 6 -24.05 0.13 -0.72
N PHE A 7 -23.68 -0.99 -0.09
CA PHE A 7 -23.04 -1.01 1.23
C PHE A 7 -21.80 -0.12 1.31
N TRP A 8 -20.95 -0.12 0.27
CA TRP A 8 -19.70 0.65 0.22
C TRP A 8 -19.80 1.98 -0.54
N LYS A 9 -20.99 2.36 -1.00
CA LYS A 9 -21.23 3.60 -1.74
C LYS A 9 -21.82 4.65 -0.81
N TRP A 10 -20.98 5.16 0.09
CA TRP A 10 -21.36 6.17 1.09
C TRP A 10 -21.78 7.47 0.41
N THR A 11 -23.03 7.90 0.61
CA THR A 11 -23.55 9.17 0.09
C THR A 11 -23.08 10.37 0.89
N ASP A 12 -22.85 10.17 2.20
CA ASP A 12 -22.45 11.22 3.15
C ASP A 12 -21.08 10.91 3.76
N PHE A 13 -20.18 11.89 3.67
CA PHE A 13 -18.83 11.79 4.23
C PHE A 13 -18.84 11.59 5.76
N LEU A 14 -19.84 12.14 6.46
CA LEU A 14 -19.96 11.99 7.91
C LEU A 14 -20.27 10.54 8.33
N SER A 15 -21.16 9.86 7.61
CA SER A 15 -21.51 8.47 7.87
C SER A 15 -20.32 7.53 7.63
N TYR A 16 -19.52 7.82 6.61
CA TYR A 16 -18.26 7.13 6.36
C TYR A 16 -17.26 7.31 7.52
N LEU A 17 -17.10 8.54 8.02
CA LEU A 17 -16.19 8.83 9.12
C LEU A 17 -16.64 8.15 10.43
N GLN A 18 -17.94 8.17 10.74
CA GLN A 18 -18.49 7.50 11.92
C GLN A 18 -18.26 6.00 11.88
N PHE A 19 -18.48 5.36 10.72
CA PHE A 19 -18.20 3.93 10.54
C PHE A 19 -16.72 3.61 10.73
N LEU A 20 -15.83 4.40 10.11
CA LEU A 20 -14.39 4.23 10.30
C LEU A 20 -13.98 4.34 11.77
N LEU A 21 -14.48 5.35 12.48
CA LEU A 21 -14.20 5.54 13.90
C LEU A 21 -14.65 4.34 14.73
N LEU A 22 -15.89 3.87 14.52
CA LEU A 22 -16.43 2.69 15.20
C LEU A 22 -15.60 1.45 14.89
N PHE A 23 -15.22 1.24 13.63
CA PHE A 23 -14.37 0.13 13.22
C PHE A 23 -12.99 0.18 13.88
N THR A 24 -12.34 1.34 13.91
CA THR A 24 -11.03 1.52 14.56
C THR A 24 -11.11 1.28 16.06
N VAL A 25 -12.14 1.78 16.75
CA VAL A 25 -12.33 1.56 18.19
C VAL A 25 -12.59 0.08 18.47
N ALA A 26 -13.47 -0.57 17.71
CA ALA A 26 -13.75 -1.99 17.86
C ALA A 26 -12.50 -2.85 17.63
N ALA A 27 -11.76 -2.59 16.53
CA ALA A 27 -10.51 -3.28 16.24
C ALA A 27 -9.47 -3.07 17.34
N SER A 28 -9.36 -1.85 17.88
CA SER A 28 -8.44 -1.53 18.98
C SER A 28 -8.82 -2.26 20.27
N CYS A 29 -10.10 -2.32 20.62
CA CYS A 29 -10.58 -3.07 21.79
C CYS A 29 -10.29 -4.57 21.69
N ILE A 30 -10.35 -5.15 20.48
CA ILE A 30 -10.01 -6.56 20.24
C ILE A 30 -8.48 -6.77 20.27
N THR A 31 -7.72 -5.84 19.69
CA THR A 31 -6.25 -5.93 19.56
C THR A 31 -5.55 -5.71 20.91
N TYR A 32 -6.09 -4.84 21.78
CA TYR A 32 -5.50 -4.51 23.08
C TYR A 32 -5.20 -5.72 23.98
N PRO A 33 -6.16 -6.62 24.28
CA PRO A 33 -5.89 -7.81 25.10
C PRO A 33 -4.98 -8.85 24.41
N LEU A 34 -4.92 -8.83 23.08
CA LEU A 34 -4.08 -9.73 22.28
C LEU A 34 -2.65 -9.19 22.10
N SER A 35 -2.40 -7.94 22.49
CA SER A 35 -1.10 -7.28 22.33
C SER A 35 0.00 -7.88 23.20
N ASP A 36 -0.34 -8.63 24.26
CA ASP A 36 0.63 -9.34 25.10
C ASP A 36 1.26 -10.54 24.38
N GLN A 37 0.63 -11.04 23.30
CA GLN A 37 1.16 -12.16 22.52
C GLN A 37 2.09 -11.65 21.41
N PRO A 38 3.42 -11.91 21.47
CA PRO A 38 4.38 -11.37 20.50
C PRO A 38 4.10 -11.88 19.08
N VAL A 39 3.70 -13.15 18.94
CA VAL A 39 3.34 -13.76 17.64
C VAL A 39 2.19 -13.02 16.96
N PHE A 40 1.19 -12.57 17.73
CA PHE A 40 0.05 -11.83 17.17
C PHE A 40 0.49 -10.45 16.67
N VAL A 41 1.29 -9.74 17.45
CA VAL A 41 1.82 -8.41 17.08
C VAL A 41 2.71 -8.51 15.83
N GLU A 42 3.55 -9.54 15.75
CA GLU A 42 4.40 -9.78 14.58
C GLU A 42 3.59 -10.09 13.32
N LEU A 43 2.60 -10.99 13.41
CA LEU A 43 1.72 -11.32 12.28
C LEU A 43 0.91 -10.12 11.81
N LEU A 44 0.39 -9.32 12.74
CA LEU A 44 -0.38 -8.10 12.41
C LEU A 44 0.51 -7.06 11.73
N GLY A 45 1.75 -6.88 12.22
CA GLY A 45 2.76 -6.05 11.57
C GLY A 45 3.13 -6.54 10.17
N PHE A 46 3.36 -7.84 10.01
CA PHE A 46 3.63 -8.46 8.70
C PHE A 46 2.47 -8.23 7.72
N LEU A 47 1.23 -8.51 8.13
CA LEU A 47 0.05 -8.31 7.29
C LEU A 47 -0.11 -6.84 6.89
N ALA A 48 0.12 -5.91 7.81
CA ALA A 48 0.01 -4.47 7.52
C ALA A 48 0.98 -4.05 6.40
N VAL A 49 2.27 -4.40 6.52
CA VAL A 49 3.30 -4.04 5.54
C VAL A 49 3.14 -4.85 4.24
N PHE A 50 2.61 -6.07 4.32
CA PHE A 50 2.26 -6.89 3.15
C PHE A 50 1.12 -6.28 2.33
N PHE A 51 0.04 -5.82 2.98
CA PHE A 51 -1.05 -5.12 2.29
C PHE A 51 -0.58 -3.81 1.68
N GLU A 52 0.29 -3.08 2.36
CA GLU A 52 0.93 -1.87 1.83
C GLU A 52 1.73 -2.19 0.55
N ALA A 53 2.51 -3.28 0.54
CA ALA A 53 3.23 -3.74 -0.65
C ALA A 53 2.30 -4.16 -1.79
N LEU A 54 1.15 -4.76 -1.47
CA LEU A 54 0.14 -5.13 -2.45
C LEU A 54 -0.52 -3.93 -3.12
N LEU A 55 -0.42 -2.69 -2.59
CA LEU A 55 -0.98 -1.50 -3.25
C LEU A 55 -0.26 -1.18 -4.57
N GLY A 56 1.06 -1.42 -4.64
CA GLY A 56 1.86 -1.20 -5.85
C GLY A 56 1.64 -2.26 -6.95
N ALA A 57 1.33 -3.50 -6.56
CA ALA A 57 1.15 -4.62 -7.48
C ALA A 57 0.05 -4.44 -8.55
N PRO A 58 -1.19 -3.98 -8.24
CA PRO A 58 -2.21 -3.76 -9.26
C PRO A 58 -1.83 -2.61 -10.19
N GLN A 59 -1.12 -1.59 -9.70
CA GLN A 59 -0.64 -0.49 -10.53
C GLN A 59 0.40 -1.00 -11.54
N PHE A 60 1.37 -1.80 -11.09
CA PHE A 60 2.34 -2.47 -11.96
C PHE A 60 1.67 -3.37 -13.00
N TYR A 61 0.67 -4.17 -12.59
CA TYR A 61 -0.07 -5.04 -13.49
C TYR A 61 -0.86 -4.26 -14.55
N ARG A 62 -1.52 -3.16 -14.16
CA ARG A 62 -2.25 -2.29 -15.09
C ARG A 62 -1.34 -1.64 -16.11
N ASN A 63 -0.19 -1.13 -15.68
CA ASN A 63 0.83 -0.56 -16.57
C ASN A 63 1.32 -1.60 -17.59
N LEU A 64 1.58 -2.84 -17.14
CA LEU A 64 2.00 -3.93 -18.02
C LEU A 64 0.92 -4.31 -19.04
N LYS A 65 -0.34 -4.40 -18.59
CA LYS A 65 -1.48 -4.76 -19.44
C LYS A 65 -1.77 -3.70 -20.50
N ASN A 66 -1.75 -2.43 -20.11
CA ASN A 66 -2.06 -1.32 -21.01
C ASN A 66 -0.88 -0.94 -21.92
N ARG A 67 0.35 -1.38 -21.57
CA ARG A 67 1.61 -1.01 -22.26
C ARG A 67 1.77 0.49 -22.50
N SER A 68 1.14 1.30 -21.65
CA SER A 68 1.23 2.75 -21.63
C SER A 68 1.14 3.19 -20.19
N THR A 69 1.90 4.24 -19.86
CA THR A 69 1.83 4.96 -18.59
C THR A 69 1.05 6.27 -18.71
N ASP A 70 0.30 6.45 -19.81
CA ASP A 70 -0.57 7.62 -20.00
C ASP A 70 -1.63 7.69 -18.89
N GLY A 71 -1.63 8.80 -18.17
CA GLY A 71 -2.51 9.06 -17.02
C GLY A 71 -1.91 8.74 -15.66
N MET A 72 -0.67 8.22 -15.58
CA MET A 72 0.03 7.99 -14.32
C MET A 72 0.92 9.18 -13.94
N SER A 73 0.74 9.74 -12.74
CA SER A 73 1.60 10.81 -12.25
C SER A 73 2.95 10.26 -11.79
N ILE A 74 4.01 10.54 -12.55
CA ILE A 74 5.38 10.13 -12.21
C ILE A 74 5.83 10.73 -10.86
N ALA A 75 5.40 11.96 -10.55
CA ALA A 75 5.69 12.63 -9.29
C ALA A 75 5.10 11.89 -8.07
N MET A 76 3.93 11.26 -8.23
CA MET A 76 3.31 10.45 -7.18
C MET A 76 4.15 9.21 -6.86
N VAL A 77 4.61 8.50 -7.89
CA VAL A 77 5.49 7.33 -7.74
C VAL A 77 6.81 7.74 -7.10
N ALA A 78 7.39 8.87 -7.50
CA ALA A 78 8.61 9.39 -6.90
C ALA A 78 8.46 9.66 -5.39
N MET A 79 7.32 10.23 -4.98
CA MET A 79 7.03 10.46 -3.57
C MET A 79 6.81 9.15 -2.80
N TRP A 80 6.15 8.15 -3.40
CA TRP A 80 6.02 6.80 -2.81
C TRP A 80 7.38 6.17 -2.58
N THR A 81 8.23 6.14 -3.61
CA THR A 81 9.56 5.53 -3.54
C THR A 81 10.44 6.24 -2.51
N SER A 82 10.38 7.57 -2.44
CA SER A 82 11.08 8.33 -1.41
C SER A 82 10.59 7.99 0.00
N GLY A 83 9.28 7.82 0.19
CA GLY A 83 8.68 7.41 1.46
C GLY A 83 9.14 6.01 1.87
N ASP A 84 9.10 5.05 0.95
CA ASP A 84 9.44 3.65 1.21
C ASP A 84 10.93 3.46 1.50
N ILE A 85 11.81 4.19 0.81
CA ILE A 85 13.24 4.22 1.10
C ILE A 85 13.50 4.78 2.51
N PHE A 86 12.84 5.88 2.87
CA PHE A 86 13.00 6.49 4.20
C PHE A 86 12.50 5.56 5.30
N LYS A 87 11.32 4.97 5.12
CA LYS A 87 10.70 4.01 6.05
C LYS A 87 11.58 2.76 6.24
N THR A 88 12.07 2.19 5.15
CA THR A 88 12.96 1.02 5.18
C THR A 88 14.28 1.35 5.87
N SER A 89 14.89 2.51 5.57
CA SER A 89 16.12 2.97 6.23
C SER A 89 15.92 3.16 7.73
N TYR A 90 14.78 3.74 8.14
CA TYR A 90 14.43 3.90 9.54
C TYR A 90 14.33 2.54 10.26
N PHE A 91 13.68 1.54 9.65
CA PHE A 91 13.56 0.20 10.22
C PHE A 91 14.91 -0.54 10.34
N ILE A 92 15.80 -0.34 9.37
CA ILE A 92 17.17 -0.90 9.43
C ILE A 92 17.95 -0.27 10.59
N VAL A 93 17.92 1.05 10.73
CA VAL A 93 18.62 1.77 11.82
C VAL A 93 18.07 1.40 13.19
N ARG A 94 16.76 1.15 13.29
CA ARG A 94 16.10 0.74 14.53
C ARG A 94 16.23 -0.76 14.86
N SER A 95 16.93 -1.55 14.04
CA SER A 95 17.03 -3.00 14.19
C SER A 95 15.65 -3.67 14.34
N ALA A 96 14.68 -3.19 13.56
CA ALA A 96 13.32 -3.70 13.59
C ALA A 96 13.25 -5.18 13.13
N PRO A 97 12.20 -5.93 13.53
CA PRO A 97 12.04 -7.34 13.15
C PRO A 97 12.16 -7.55 11.63
N VAL A 98 12.66 -8.72 11.23
CA VAL A 98 13.08 -8.98 9.84
C VAL A 98 11.97 -8.75 8.80
N GLN A 99 10.72 -8.95 9.19
CA GLN A 99 9.54 -8.72 8.38
C GLN A 99 9.41 -7.29 7.86
N PHE A 100 9.81 -6.28 8.64
CA PHE A 100 9.62 -4.88 8.28
C PHE A 100 10.56 -4.43 7.17
N TRP A 101 11.85 -4.78 7.27
CA TRP A 101 12.81 -4.41 6.23
C TRP A 101 12.68 -5.31 5.00
N LEU A 102 12.34 -6.59 5.15
CA LEU A 102 12.11 -7.47 4.00
C LEU A 102 10.92 -7.00 3.15
N CYS A 103 9.78 -6.72 3.78
CA CYS A 103 8.61 -6.20 3.06
C CYS A 103 8.85 -4.77 2.53
N GLY A 104 9.58 -3.92 3.26
CA GLY A 104 9.97 -2.59 2.78
C GLY A 104 10.88 -2.64 1.54
N LEU A 105 11.83 -3.57 1.46
CA LEU A 105 12.62 -3.78 0.25
C LEU A 105 11.78 -4.26 -0.93
N LEU A 106 10.78 -5.12 -0.68
CA LEU A 106 9.84 -5.54 -1.72
C LEU A 106 9.00 -4.37 -2.24
N GLN A 107 8.55 -3.46 -1.36
CA GLN A 107 7.84 -2.23 -1.73
C GLN A 107 8.70 -1.36 -2.66
N VAL A 108 9.92 -1.02 -2.22
CA VAL A 108 10.89 -0.27 -3.03
C VAL A 108 11.17 -0.98 -4.36
N GLY A 109 11.25 -2.31 -4.36
CA GLY A 109 11.43 -3.10 -5.58
C GLY A 109 10.28 -2.97 -6.58
N ILE A 110 9.03 -3.01 -6.12
CA ILE A 110 7.84 -2.82 -6.97
C ILE A 110 7.82 -1.41 -7.54
N ASP A 111 8.13 -0.42 -6.73
CA ASP A 111 8.24 0.98 -7.12
C ASP A 111 9.29 1.21 -8.20
N LEU A 112 10.49 0.64 -8.03
CA LEU A 112 11.54 0.68 -9.06
C LEU A 112 11.12 -0.04 -10.34
N ALA A 113 10.36 -1.13 -10.24
CA ALA A 113 9.82 -1.82 -11.42
C ALA A 113 8.80 -0.95 -12.18
N ILE A 114 7.95 -0.21 -11.46
CA ILE A 114 7.03 0.78 -12.04
C ILE A 114 7.81 1.92 -12.71
N PHE A 115 8.87 2.44 -12.08
CA PHE A 115 9.75 3.42 -12.70
C PHE A 115 10.41 2.90 -13.98
N GLY A 116 10.87 1.64 -13.96
CA GLY A 116 11.40 0.96 -15.15
C GLY A 116 10.36 0.89 -16.28
N GLN A 117 9.10 0.58 -15.96
CA GLN A 117 8.01 0.62 -16.94
C GLN A 117 7.83 2.02 -17.54
N VAL A 118 7.81 3.08 -16.71
CA VAL A 118 7.71 4.47 -17.17
C VAL A 118 8.84 4.80 -18.14
N TYR A 119 10.08 4.43 -17.83
CA TYR A 119 11.22 4.69 -18.72
C TYR A 119 11.09 3.96 -20.07
N LEU A 120 10.71 2.67 -20.05
CA LEU A 120 10.54 1.87 -21.26
C LEU A 120 9.38 2.33 -22.15
N TYR A 121 8.26 2.75 -21.55
CA TYR A 121 7.09 3.23 -22.30
C TYR A 121 7.24 4.68 -22.77
N SER A 122 7.96 5.53 -22.03
CA SER A 122 8.31 6.89 -22.47
C SER A 122 9.30 6.88 -23.64
N ALA A 123 10.13 5.85 -23.77
CA ALA A 123 11.09 5.70 -24.87
C ALA A 123 10.45 5.22 -26.20
N LYS A 124 9.17 4.82 -26.20
CA LYS A 124 8.46 4.48 -27.44
C LYS A 124 7.75 5.73 -27.98
N PRO A 125 8.18 6.29 -29.13
CA PRO A 125 7.45 7.38 -29.75
C PRO A 125 6.02 6.93 -30.13
N PRO A 126 5.03 7.83 -30.11
CA PRO A 126 3.67 7.50 -30.55
C PRO A 126 3.72 6.99 -32.00
N PRO A 127 2.93 5.95 -32.36
CA PRO A 127 2.80 5.56 -33.75
C PRO A 127 2.20 6.74 -34.55
N LEU A 128 2.93 7.16 -35.58
CA LEU A 128 2.54 8.19 -36.58
C LEU A 128 1.21 7.86 -37.26
#